data_AF-A0A895XPQ2-F1
#
_entry.id   AF-A0A895XPQ2-F1
#
_cell.length_a   1.000
_cell.length_b   1.000
_cell.length_c   1.000
_cell.angle_alpha   90.00
_cell.angle_beta   90.00
_cell.angle_gamma   90.00
#
_symmetry.space_group_name_H-M   'P 1'
#
loop_
_entity.id
_entity.type
_entity.pdbx_description
1 polymer ?
#
loop_
_entity_poly.entity_id
_entity_poly.type
_entity_poly.pdbx_seq_one_letter_code
_entity_poly.pdbx_strand_id
1 'polypeptide(L)'
;MSAITIIECTDPAELYMTQPSGTIQPVYLKLDLRDGQMWAIVDAHLSPRQTEDEYNRFVQVWGIPLLTAQAANDLMETLRPYAARMVSDWTTIKPQSDLVAELGPDAIAAREEIHNLCTSENFSGRDLVYEADLEAVTNGSEVEEFGITPDTSNARIDEIASEITTGLVDAFECGHVVAPGLSQCLRELRDDLSREG
;
A
#
# COMPACT_ATOMS: atom_id res chain seq x y z
N MET A 1 9.53 2.49 28.56
CA MET A 1 8.67 2.16 27.42
C MET A 1 8.95 3.19 26.35
N SER A 2 9.68 2.80 25.31
CA SER A 2 9.84 3.65 24.13
C SER A 2 8.50 3.69 23.40
N ALA A 3 7.96 4.88 23.19
CA ALA A 3 6.68 5.05 22.53
C ALA A 3 6.88 4.83 21.02
N ILE A 4 6.18 3.85 20.45
CA ILE A 4 6.14 3.66 19.00
C ILE A 4 5.21 4.71 18.39
N THR A 5 5.66 5.35 17.32
CA THR A 5 4.86 6.31 16.56
C THR A 5 4.50 5.70 15.22
N ILE A 6 3.21 5.59 14.93
CA ILE A 6 2.72 5.07 13.64
C ILE A 6 2.47 6.25 12.72
N ILE A 7 2.99 6.18 11.49
CA ILE A 7 2.63 7.08 10.41
C ILE A 7 1.55 6.37 9.60
N GLU A 8 0.31 6.80 9.79
CA GLU A 8 -0.85 6.16 9.19
C GLU A 8 -0.92 6.42 7.68
N CYS A 9 -1.33 5.39 6.95
CA CYS A 9 -1.80 5.54 5.58
C CYS A 9 -3.19 6.21 5.60
N THR A 10 -3.41 7.16 4.70
CA THR A 10 -4.59 8.03 4.66
C THR A 10 -5.48 7.78 3.44
N ASP A 11 -4.91 7.33 2.32
CA ASP A 11 -5.66 6.97 1.13
C ASP A 11 -5.87 5.45 1.06
N PRO A 12 -7.10 4.94 0.82
CA PRO A 12 -7.38 3.50 0.72
C PRO A 12 -6.42 2.72 -0.21
N ALA A 13 -5.92 3.36 -1.26
CA ALA A 13 -4.97 2.81 -2.22
C ALA A 13 -3.57 3.44 -2.13
N GLU A 14 -3.19 4.06 -1.01
CA GLU A 14 -1.91 4.75 -0.83
C GLU A 14 -0.70 3.84 -1.13
N LEU A 15 -0.85 2.55 -0.83
CA LEU A 15 0.19 1.53 -1.05
C LEU A 15 0.17 0.93 -2.45
N TYR A 16 -0.71 1.40 -3.33
CA TYR A 16 -0.78 0.99 -4.72
C TYR A 16 0.02 1.93 -5.61
N MET A 17 1.03 1.38 -6.29
CA MET A 17 1.77 2.10 -7.33
C MET A 17 2.18 1.11 -8.41
N THR A 18 2.03 1.53 -9.66
CA THR A 18 2.53 0.79 -10.83
C THR A 18 3.65 1.56 -11.52
N GLN A 19 4.60 0.81 -12.08
CA GLN A 19 5.55 1.36 -13.03
C GLN A 19 4.88 1.61 -14.40
N PRO A 20 5.49 2.44 -15.28
CA PRO A 20 5.04 2.57 -16.66
C PRO A 20 4.95 1.24 -17.45
N SER A 21 5.63 0.19 -16.99
CA SER A 21 5.53 -1.16 -17.54
C SER A 21 4.25 -1.91 -17.15
N GLY A 22 3.42 -1.35 -16.26
CA GLY A 22 2.25 -2.02 -15.67
C GLY A 22 2.58 -2.92 -14.48
N THR A 23 3.83 -2.96 -14.01
CA THR A 23 4.21 -3.81 -12.87
C THR A 23 3.90 -3.13 -11.54
N ILE A 24 3.08 -3.77 -10.70
CA ILE A 24 2.82 -3.35 -9.32
C ILE A 24 4.13 -3.33 -8.52
N GLN A 25 4.37 -2.24 -7.80
CA GLN A 25 5.54 -2.09 -6.94
C GLN A 25 5.37 -2.84 -5.61
N PRO A 26 6.46 -3.43 -5.07
CA PRO A 26 6.41 -4.11 -3.79
C PRO A 26 6.17 -3.11 -2.64
N VAL A 27 5.44 -3.58 -1.63
CA VAL A 27 5.09 -2.82 -0.43
C VAL A 27 5.89 -3.32 0.75
N TYR A 28 6.36 -2.39 1.58
CA TYR A 28 7.15 -2.69 2.76
C TYR A 28 6.62 -1.98 3.99
N LEU A 29 6.67 -2.67 5.11
CA LEU A 29 6.60 -2.09 6.44
C LEU A 29 8.01 -1.75 6.91
N LYS A 30 8.19 -0.57 7.48
CA LYS A 30 9.47 -0.10 8.03
C LYS A 30 9.34 0.32 9.49
N LEU A 31 10.39 0.09 10.27
CA LEU A 31 10.54 0.54 11.65
C LEU A 31 11.92 1.17 11.85
N ASP A 32 11.99 2.43 12.23
CA ASP A 32 13.22 3.08 12.69
C ASP A 32 13.43 2.82 14.19
N LEU A 33 14.56 2.18 14.52
CA LEU A 33 14.91 1.80 15.88
C LEU A 33 15.31 3.01 16.76
N ARG A 34 15.69 4.13 16.16
CA ARG A 34 16.22 5.30 16.87
C ARG A 34 15.11 6.13 17.50
N ASP A 35 14.02 6.33 16.79
CA ASP A 35 12.90 7.15 17.22
C ASP A 35 11.59 6.36 17.38
N GLY A 36 11.58 5.08 16.99
CA GLY A 36 10.42 4.21 17.10
C GLY A 36 9.31 4.53 16.10
N GLN A 37 9.64 5.15 14.97
CA GLN A 37 8.68 5.40 13.90
C GLN A 37 8.42 4.14 13.08
N MET A 38 7.15 3.84 12.83
CA MET A 38 6.70 2.73 11.99
C MET A 38 5.79 3.25 10.89
N TRP A 39 6.00 2.79 9.66
CA TRP A 39 5.22 3.21 8.49
C TRP A 39 5.21 2.14 7.40
N ALA A 40 4.16 2.13 6.57
CA ALA A 40 4.11 1.35 5.35
C ALA A 40 4.46 2.24 4.15
N ILE A 41 5.15 1.68 3.16
CA ILE A 41 5.57 2.42 1.96
C ILE A 41 5.70 1.51 0.75
N VAL A 42 5.42 2.07 -0.42
CA VAL A 42 5.72 1.46 -1.71
C VAL A 42 7.16 1.77 -2.10
N ASP A 43 7.96 0.76 -2.44
CA ASP A 43 9.30 1.02 -2.96
C ASP A 43 9.22 1.38 -4.45
N ALA A 44 9.27 2.69 -4.72
CA ALA A 44 9.26 3.23 -6.07
C ALA A 44 10.62 3.12 -6.80
N HIS A 45 11.67 2.57 -6.16
CA HIS A 45 13.01 2.51 -6.76
C HIS A 45 13.23 1.22 -7.57
N LEU A 46 13.70 1.39 -8.82
CA LEU A 46 14.04 0.33 -9.79
C LEU A 46 15.18 -0.62 -9.36
N SER A 47 15.75 -0.41 -8.17
CA SER A 47 16.75 -1.30 -7.55
C SER A 47 16.63 -1.14 -6.04
N PRO A 48 16.81 -2.18 -5.22
CA PRO A 48 16.81 -2.07 -3.77
C PRO A 48 18.10 -1.37 -3.33
N ARG A 49 18.20 -0.07 -3.57
CA ARG A 49 19.17 0.77 -2.89
C ARG A 49 18.61 0.98 -1.51
N GLN A 50 19.02 0.08 -0.62
CA GLN A 50 18.82 0.27 0.80
C GLN A 50 19.29 1.69 1.15
N THR A 51 18.46 2.44 1.86
CA THR A 51 18.92 3.69 2.44
C THR A 51 20.13 3.42 3.34
N GLU A 52 20.98 4.42 3.58
CA GLU A 52 22.13 4.24 4.47
C GLU A 52 21.70 3.72 5.85
N ASP A 53 20.51 4.13 6.31
CA ASP A 53 19.92 3.67 7.57
C ASP A 53 19.43 2.21 7.52
N GLU A 54 18.91 1.75 6.38
CA GLU A 54 18.56 0.34 6.16
C GLU A 54 19.83 -0.53 6.05
N TYR A 55 20.85 -0.04 5.34
CA TYR A 55 22.15 -0.70 5.22
C TYR A 55 22.82 -0.84 6.60
N ASN A 56 22.78 0.22 7.39
CA ASN A 56 23.28 0.26 8.76
C ASN A 56 22.31 -0.34 9.79
N ARG A 57 21.18 -0.90 9.34
CA ARG A 57 20.17 -1.63 10.15
C ARG A 57 19.44 -0.79 11.21
N PHE A 58 19.55 0.53 11.16
CA PHE A 58 18.72 1.40 12.01
C PHE A 58 17.26 1.35 11.60
N VAL A 59 16.98 1.10 10.32
CA VAL A 59 15.63 0.83 9.82
C VAL A 59 15.49 -0.65 9.52
N GLN A 60 14.50 -1.29 10.13
CA GLN A 60 14.10 -2.67 9.88
C GLN A 60 12.98 -2.68 8.85
N VAL A 61 13.01 -3.66 7.93
CA VAL A 61 12.12 -3.70 6.76
C VAL A 61 11.51 -5.10 6.64
N TRP A 62 10.19 -5.15 6.46
CA TRP A 62 9.45 -6.38 6.17
C TRP A 62 8.60 -6.19 4.92
N GLY A 63 8.62 -7.15 4.00
CA GLY A 63 7.68 -7.17 2.88
C GLY A 63 6.27 -7.48 3.39
N ILE A 64 5.29 -6.74 2.89
CA ILE A 64 3.87 -6.97 3.19
C ILE A 64 3.09 -7.09 1.86
N PRO A 65 1.91 -7.75 1.86
CA PRO A 65 1.02 -7.71 0.72
C PRO A 65 0.56 -6.29 0.40
N LEU A 66 -0.07 -6.12 -0.76
CA LEU A 66 -0.73 -4.87 -1.14
C LEU A 66 -2.00 -4.68 -0.30
N LEU A 67 -1.83 -4.19 0.93
CA LEU A 67 -2.90 -3.95 1.88
C LEU A 67 -3.62 -2.63 1.58
N THR A 68 -4.89 -2.56 1.96
CA THR A 68 -5.60 -1.28 2.09
C THR A 68 -4.96 -0.43 3.20
N ALA A 69 -5.12 0.89 3.15
CA ALA A 69 -4.61 1.76 4.22
C ALA A 69 -5.10 1.34 5.62
N GLN A 70 -6.38 0.98 5.74
CA GLN A 70 -6.95 0.53 7.01
C GLN A 70 -6.26 -0.74 7.51
N ALA A 71 -6.12 -1.76 6.67
CA ALA A 71 -5.46 -3.01 7.04
C ALA A 71 -3.96 -2.82 7.36
N ALA A 72 -3.28 -1.92 6.65
CA ALA A 72 -1.90 -1.56 6.97
C ALA A 72 -1.78 -0.87 8.34
N ASN A 73 -2.68 0.06 8.66
CA ASN A 73 -2.72 0.73 9.95
C ASN A 73 -3.04 -0.26 11.09
N ASP A 74 -4.01 -1.17 10.89
CA ASP A 74 -4.37 -2.20 11.86
C ASP A 74 -3.22 -3.20 12.10
N LEU A 75 -2.48 -3.55 11.04
CA LEU A 75 -1.25 -4.32 11.15
C LEU A 75 -0.23 -3.56 12.00
N MET A 76 0.06 -2.29 11.71
CA MET A 76 1.03 -1.49 12.49
C MET A 76 0.64 -1.38 13.97
N GLU A 77 -0.64 -1.24 14.28
CA GLU A 77 -1.15 -1.25 15.65
C GLU A 77 -0.94 -2.61 16.33
N THR A 78 -1.19 -3.70 15.61
CA THR A 78 -0.93 -5.07 16.09
C THR A 78 0.56 -5.31 16.37
N LEU A 79 1.44 -4.70 15.56
CA LEU A 79 2.89 -4.85 15.66
C LEU A 79 3.52 -3.95 16.73
N ARG A 80 2.81 -2.92 17.18
CA ARG A 80 3.25 -1.95 18.21
C ARG A 80 3.97 -2.57 19.41
N PRO A 81 3.45 -3.61 20.11
CA PRO A 81 4.14 -4.21 21.26
C PRO A 81 5.48 -4.88 20.88
N TYR A 82 5.58 -5.48 19.70
CA TYR A 82 6.81 -6.11 19.22
C TYR A 82 7.85 -5.08 18.81
N ALA A 83 7.42 -4.03 18.12
CA ALA A 83 8.28 -2.91 17.78
C ALA A 83 8.84 -2.21 19.04
N ALA A 84 8.03 -2.06 20.09
CA ALA A 84 8.49 -1.50 21.36
C ALA A 84 9.61 -2.33 22.01
N ARG A 85 9.55 -3.67 21.88
CA ARG A 85 10.62 -4.58 22.32
C ARG A 85 11.89 -4.40 21.50
N MET A 86 11.75 -4.30 20.17
CA MET A 86 12.90 -4.04 19.29
C MET A 86 13.61 -2.72 19.59
N VAL A 87 12.83 -1.64 19.77
CA VAL A 87 13.37 -0.30 20.12
C VAL A 87 13.98 -0.26 21.52
N SER A 88 13.56 -1.17 22.43
CA SER A 88 14.09 -1.24 23.79
C SER A 88 15.36 -2.11 23.92
N ASP A 89 15.59 -3.03 22.97
CA ASP A 89 16.68 -4.02 23.01
C ASP A 89 17.55 -3.97 21.75
N TRP A 90 18.11 -2.81 21.45
CA TRP A 90 19.12 -2.66 20.41
C TRP A 90 20.29 -1.80 20.90
N THR A 91 21.43 -1.95 20.26
CA THR A 91 22.64 -1.17 20.54
C THR A 91 23.33 -0.78 19.24
N THR A 92 24.24 0.19 19.31
CA THR A 92 25.08 0.54 18.18
C THR A 92 26.45 -0.11 18.35
N ILE A 93 26.90 -0.82 17.32
CA ILE A 93 28.28 -1.32 17.23
C ILE A 93 29.01 -0.65 16.09
N LYS A 94 30.34 -0.60 16.20
CA LYS A 94 31.23 -0.09 15.16
C LYS A 94 32.18 -1.20 14.72
N PRO A 95 31.75 -2.11 13.83
CA PRO A 95 32.56 -3.27 13.46
C PRO A 95 33.84 -2.86 12.71
N GLN A 96 33.83 -1.74 11.97
CA GLN A 96 35.00 -1.21 11.24
C GLN A 96 34.96 0.33 11.12
N SER A 97 34.19 0.86 10.17
CA SER A 97 34.14 2.31 9.85
C SER A 97 32.79 2.95 10.14
N ASP A 98 31.70 2.18 9.95
CA ASP A 98 30.33 2.67 10.06
C ASP A 98 29.65 2.18 11.34
N LEU A 99 28.73 2.99 11.84
CA LEU A 99 27.87 2.64 12.97
C LEU A 99 26.71 1.80 12.45
N VAL A 100 26.50 0.62 13.04
CA VAL A 100 25.39 -0.25 12.67
C VAL A 100 24.59 -0.62 13.92
N ALA A 101 23.28 -0.79 13.74
CA ALA A 101 22.42 -1.32 14.79
C ALA A 101 22.59 -2.83 14.94
N GLU A 102 22.78 -3.27 16.17
CA GLU A 102 22.78 -4.67 16.58
C GLU A 102 21.59 -4.92 17.51
N LEU A 103 20.77 -5.90 17.16
CA LEU A 103 19.60 -6.29 17.94
C LEU A 103 20.03 -7.23 19.08
N GLY A 104 19.52 -6.98 20.27
CA GLY A 104 19.63 -7.92 21.39
C GLY A 104 18.68 -9.12 21.23
N PRO A 105 18.75 -10.10 22.15
CA PRO A 105 17.97 -11.33 22.05
C PRO A 105 16.45 -11.12 22.03
N ASP A 106 15.92 -10.15 22.79
CA ASP A 106 14.48 -9.87 22.82
C ASP A 106 14.04 -9.18 21.54
N ALA A 107 14.86 -8.26 21.02
CA ALA A 107 14.60 -7.62 19.73
C ALA A 107 14.64 -8.62 18.56
N ILE A 108 15.55 -9.60 18.59
CA ILE A 108 15.57 -10.68 17.59
C ILE A 108 14.30 -11.50 17.67
N ALA A 109 13.87 -11.92 18.87
CA ALA A 109 12.63 -12.67 19.04
C ALA A 109 11.41 -11.88 18.54
N ALA A 110 11.32 -10.59 18.88
CA ALA A 110 10.25 -9.71 18.41
C ALA A 110 10.27 -9.55 16.88
N ARG A 111 11.45 -9.46 16.26
CA ARG A 111 11.59 -9.35 14.81
C ARG A 111 11.03 -10.58 14.07
N GLU A 112 11.26 -11.77 14.61
CA GLU A 112 10.71 -13.01 14.04
C GLU A 112 9.18 -13.07 14.20
N GLU A 113 8.63 -12.59 15.32
CA GLU A 113 7.18 -12.47 15.49
C GLU A 113 6.56 -11.49 14.49
N ILE A 114 7.19 -10.33 14.25
CA ILE A 114 6.75 -9.39 13.21
C ILE A 114 6.81 -10.05 11.83
N HIS A 115 7.90 -10.75 11.52
CA HIS A 115 8.05 -11.44 10.23
C HIS A 115 6.91 -12.43 10.00
N ASN A 116 6.54 -13.21 11.01
CA ASN A 116 5.44 -14.15 10.93
C ASN A 116 4.07 -13.48 10.77
N LEU A 117 3.87 -12.29 11.33
CA LEU A 117 2.62 -11.53 11.21
C LEU A 117 2.48 -10.84 9.85
N CYS A 118 3.59 -10.46 9.22
CA CYS A 118 3.61 -9.83 7.90
C CYS A 118 3.40 -10.82 6.73
N THR A 119 3.28 -12.13 6.98
CA THR A 119 3.09 -13.12 5.91
C THR A 119 1.71 -13.00 5.28
N SER A 120 1.63 -13.22 3.96
CA SER A 120 0.39 -13.06 3.19
C SER A 120 -0.76 -13.94 3.66
N GLU A 121 -0.47 -15.08 4.29
CA GLU A 121 -1.45 -16.03 4.82
C GLU A 121 -2.29 -15.47 5.99
N ASN A 122 -1.84 -14.39 6.62
CA ASN A 122 -2.57 -13.77 7.73
C ASN A 122 -3.63 -12.76 7.27
N PHE A 123 -3.68 -12.44 5.98
CA PHE A 123 -4.56 -11.42 5.44
C PHE A 123 -5.67 -12.06 4.63
N SER A 124 -6.90 -11.61 4.87
CA SER A 124 -8.06 -11.96 4.08
C SER A 124 -8.11 -11.13 2.80
N GLY A 125 -8.94 -11.53 1.82
CA GLY A 125 -9.17 -10.71 0.64
C GLY A 125 -9.60 -9.28 0.98
N ARG A 126 -10.41 -9.12 2.04
CA ARG A 126 -10.89 -7.83 2.54
C ARG A 126 -9.81 -6.89 3.05
N ASP A 127 -8.62 -7.40 3.31
CA ASP A 127 -7.47 -6.60 3.73
C ASP A 127 -6.67 -6.07 2.53
N LEU A 128 -6.90 -6.62 1.34
CA LEU A 128 -6.10 -6.38 0.14
C LEU A 128 -6.73 -5.33 -0.78
N VAL A 129 -5.86 -4.61 -1.50
CA VAL A 129 -6.23 -3.86 -2.70
C VAL A 129 -6.15 -4.81 -3.90
N TYR A 130 -7.22 -4.84 -4.69
CA TYR A 130 -7.30 -5.63 -5.91
C TYR A 130 -7.14 -4.71 -7.14
N GLU A 131 -6.20 -5.03 -8.02
CA GLU A 131 -6.10 -4.40 -9.33
C GLU A 131 -7.02 -5.15 -10.30
N ALA A 132 -8.00 -4.44 -10.86
CA ALA A 132 -8.93 -4.96 -11.85
C ALA A 132 -8.62 -4.41 -13.24
N ASP A 133 -8.61 -5.30 -14.23
CA ASP A 133 -8.51 -4.93 -15.64
C ASP A 133 -9.77 -4.18 -16.09
N LEU A 134 -9.65 -3.33 -17.12
CA LEU A 134 -10.78 -2.58 -17.67
C LEU A 134 -11.95 -3.49 -18.07
N GLU A 135 -11.66 -4.63 -18.71
CA GLU A 135 -12.69 -5.60 -19.11
C GLU A 135 -13.45 -6.23 -17.93
N ALA A 136 -12.85 -6.23 -16.73
CA ALA A 136 -13.47 -6.75 -15.52
C ALA A 136 -14.36 -5.71 -14.82
N VAL A 137 -14.22 -4.43 -15.17
CA VAL A 137 -14.95 -3.32 -14.54
C VAL A 137 -15.89 -2.60 -15.51
N THR A 138 -15.78 -2.84 -16.81
CA THR A 138 -16.68 -2.33 -17.84
C THR A 138 -17.58 -3.43 -18.41
N ASN A 139 -18.82 -3.08 -18.71
CA ASN A 139 -19.82 -3.92 -19.36
C ASN A 139 -20.28 -3.37 -20.73
N GLY A 140 -19.78 -2.20 -21.13
CA GLY A 140 -20.09 -1.53 -22.40
C GLY A 140 -21.40 -0.74 -22.39
N SER A 141 -22.07 -0.63 -21.24
CA SER A 141 -23.32 0.11 -21.05
C SER A 141 -23.15 1.33 -20.12
N GLU A 142 -21.92 1.74 -19.83
CA GLU A 142 -21.60 2.78 -18.85
C GLU A 142 -22.25 4.12 -19.22
N VAL A 143 -22.36 4.40 -20.52
CA VAL A 143 -23.01 5.60 -21.04
C VAL A 143 -24.49 5.65 -20.65
N GLU A 144 -25.21 4.54 -20.81
CA GLU A 144 -26.63 4.45 -20.49
C GLU A 144 -26.84 4.33 -18.97
N GLU A 145 -26.03 3.52 -18.29
CA GLU A 145 -26.14 3.21 -16.86
C GLU A 145 -25.86 4.42 -15.97
N PHE A 146 -24.84 5.22 -16.32
CA PHE A 146 -24.44 6.40 -15.55
C PHE A 146 -24.83 7.73 -16.21
N GLY A 147 -25.53 7.69 -17.36
CA GLY A 147 -26.00 8.87 -18.06
C GLY A 147 -24.87 9.79 -18.54
N ILE A 148 -23.81 9.21 -19.12
CA ILE A 148 -22.68 9.98 -19.65
C ILE A 148 -23.14 10.69 -20.92
N THR A 149 -22.90 12.01 -20.99
CA THR A 149 -23.24 12.87 -22.12
C THR A 149 -22.01 13.70 -22.51
N PRO A 150 -21.95 14.30 -23.70
CA PRO A 150 -20.87 15.21 -24.10
C PRO A 150 -20.55 16.30 -23.06
N ASP A 151 -21.54 16.77 -22.31
CA ASP A 151 -21.40 17.82 -21.30
C ASP A 151 -20.97 17.30 -19.91
N THR A 152 -20.80 15.98 -19.74
CA THR A 152 -20.41 15.39 -18.45
C THR A 152 -18.99 15.83 -18.06
N SER A 153 -18.89 16.53 -16.93
CA SER A 153 -17.61 17.06 -16.44
C SER A 153 -16.61 15.95 -16.07
N ASN A 154 -15.30 16.26 -16.11
CA ASN A 154 -14.26 15.33 -15.66
C ASN A 154 -14.46 14.90 -14.20
N ALA A 155 -14.88 15.81 -13.32
CA ALA A 155 -15.15 15.50 -11.92
C ALA A 155 -16.26 14.46 -11.79
N ARG A 156 -17.34 14.58 -12.58
CA ARG A 156 -18.41 13.57 -12.58
C ARG A 156 -17.93 12.22 -13.15
N ILE A 157 -17.05 12.22 -14.14
CA ILE A 157 -16.45 10.97 -14.64
C ILE A 157 -15.60 10.29 -13.55
N ASP A 158 -14.84 11.06 -12.77
CA ASP A 158 -14.04 10.52 -11.67
C ASP A 158 -14.93 9.96 -10.54
N GLU A 159 -16.06 10.61 -10.25
CA GLU A 159 -17.09 10.07 -9.35
C GLU A 159 -17.67 8.75 -9.87
N ILE A 160 -18.04 8.67 -11.16
CA ILE A 160 -18.56 7.44 -11.78
C ILE A 160 -17.52 6.31 -11.69
N ALA A 161 -16.25 6.59 -12.00
CA ALA A 161 -15.19 5.60 -11.86
C ALA A 161 -15.10 5.08 -10.41
N SER A 162 -15.21 5.98 -9.42
CA SER A 162 -15.23 5.61 -8.00
C SER A 162 -16.48 4.81 -7.61
N GLU A 163 -17.66 5.14 -8.15
CA GLU A 163 -18.90 4.39 -7.95
C GLU A 163 -18.76 2.95 -8.47
N ILE A 164 -18.21 2.78 -9.69
CA ILE A 164 -17.96 1.47 -10.30
C ILE A 164 -17.00 0.65 -9.44
N THR A 165 -15.83 1.18 -9.09
CA THR A 165 -14.84 0.41 -8.30
C THR A 165 -15.34 0.08 -6.90
N THR A 166 -16.11 0.97 -6.27
CA THR A 166 -16.72 0.72 -4.95
C THR A 166 -17.76 -0.40 -5.02
N GLY A 167 -18.58 -0.44 -6.08
CA GLY A 167 -19.59 -1.50 -6.28
C GLY A 167 -18.98 -2.90 -6.48
N LEU A 168 -17.72 -2.98 -6.87
CA LEU A 168 -17.03 -4.23 -7.18
C LEU A 168 -16.29 -4.84 -5.98
N VAL A 169 -16.15 -4.10 -4.88
CA VAL A 169 -15.46 -4.55 -3.65
C VAL A 169 -16.06 -5.85 -3.10
N ASP A 170 -17.38 -5.99 -3.14
CA ASP A 170 -18.07 -7.21 -2.72
C ASP A 170 -17.96 -8.35 -3.73
N ALA A 171 -17.93 -8.04 -5.03
CA ALA A 171 -17.80 -9.04 -6.09
C ALA A 171 -16.42 -9.69 -6.10
N PHE A 172 -15.36 -8.92 -5.81
CA PHE A 172 -13.99 -9.41 -5.72
C PHE A 172 -13.59 -9.87 -4.31
N GLU A 173 -14.50 -9.83 -3.33
CA GLU A 173 -14.24 -10.14 -1.93
C GLU A 173 -13.00 -9.41 -1.36
N CYS A 174 -12.76 -8.18 -1.82
CA CYS A 174 -11.57 -7.40 -1.50
C CYS A 174 -11.89 -6.20 -0.58
N GLY A 175 -10.86 -5.47 -0.14
CA GLY A 175 -11.02 -4.26 0.67
C GLY A 175 -11.13 -2.99 -0.17
N HIS A 176 -10.44 -2.95 -1.30
CA HIS A 176 -10.47 -1.85 -2.25
C HIS A 176 -10.18 -2.34 -3.66
N VAL A 177 -10.79 -1.72 -4.68
CA VAL A 177 -10.54 -2.04 -6.10
C VAL A 177 -9.91 -0.84 -6.76
N VAL A 178 -8.77 -1.04 -7.44
CA VAL A 178 -8.17 -0.06 -8.33
C VAL A 178 -8.32 -0.56 -9.76
N ALA A 179 -8.84 0.29 -10.64
CA ALA A 179 -8.95 0.01 -12.07
C ALA A 179 -8.16 1.06 -12.86
N PRO A 180 -6.86 0.83 -13.11
CA PRO A 180 -6.03 1.79 -13.83
C PRO A 180 -6.59 2.08 -15.21
N GLY A 181 -6.69 3.37 -15.54
CA GLY A 181 -7.20 3.81 -16.84
C GLY A 181 -8.73 3.88 -16.94
N LEU A 182 -9.51 3.49 -15.92
CA LEU A 182 -10.98 3.54 -15.99
C LEU A 182 -11.49 4.96 -16.24
N SER A 183 -11.04 5.95 -15.47
CA SER A 183 -11.43 7.35 -15.69
C SER A 183 -11.02 7.86 -17.09
N GLN A 184 -9.89 7.39 -17.64
CA GLN A 184 -9.50 7.74 -19.00
C GLN A 184 -10.44 7.12 -20.03
N CYS A 185 -10.75 5.83 -19.89
CA CYS A 185 -11.69 5.12 -20.75
C CYS A 185 -13.07 5.80 -20.76
N LEU A 186 -13.59 6.17 -19.59
CA LEU A 186 -14.88 6.88 -19.48
C LEU A 186 -14.85 8.29 -20.11
N ARG A 187 -13.70 8.99 -20.05
CA ARG A 187 -13.52 10.27 -20.74
C ARG A 187 -13.46 10.09 -22.26
N GLU A 188 -12.79 9.06 -22.75
CA GLU A 188 -12.74 8.73 -24.17
C GLU A 188 -14.13 8.40 -24.72
N LEU A 189 -14.94 7.62 -23.98
CA LEU A 189 -16.34 7.36 -24.32
C LEU A 189 -17.16 8.65 -24.44
N ARG A 190 -17.01 9.58 -23.48
CA ARG A 190 -17.67 10.89 -23.54
C ARG A 190 -17.23 11.71 -24.77
N ASP A 191 -15.93 11.74 -25.04
CA ASP A 191 -15.36 12.53 -26.12
C ASP A 191 -15.78 11.97 -27.50
N ASP A 192 -15.99 10.66 -27.62
CA ASP A 192 -16.52 10.02 -28.83
C ASP A 192 -17.99 10.38 -29.10
N LEU A 193 -18.84 10.44 -28.06
CA LEU A 193 -20.21 10.96 -28.20
C LEU A 193 -20.26 12.39 -28.75
N SER A 194 -19.23 13.19 -28.46
CA SER A 194 -19.11 14.58 -28.95
C SER A 194 -18.68 14.66 -30.42
N ARG A 195 -18.13 13.59 -30.99
CA ARG A 195 -17.70 13.50 -32.39
C ARG A 195 -18.78 12.93 -33.30
N GLU A 196 -19.70 12.15 -32.74
CA GLU A 196 -20.80 11.51 -33.46
C GLU A 196 -22.08 12.37 -33.55
N GLY A 197 -22.18 13.43 -32.74
CA GLY A 197 -23.28 14.43 -32.77
C GLY A 197 -22.99 15.63 -33.66
#